data_AF-A0A7X5WQR0-F1
#
_entry.id   AF-A0A7X5WQR0-F1
#
_cell.length_a   1.000
_cell.length_b   1.000
_cell.length_c   1.000
_cell.angle_alpha   90.00
_cell.angle_beta   90.00
_cell.angle_gamma   90.00
#
_symmetry.space_group_name_H-M   'P 1'
#
loop_
_entity.id
_entity.type
_entity.pdbx_description
1 polymer ?
#
loop_
_entity_poly.entity_id
_entity_poly.type
_entity_poly.pdbx_seq_one_letter_code
_entity_poly.pdbx_strand_id
1 'polypeptide(L)'
;GFDPWLSRAGQLLVLCAEPQRYHDRYSAPDKDPAALEAVPWWWVDAGAALMAMLLAAVDAGLAAGFHGGHRAEAVGDRLGIPADVLLVGIVAIGHAA
;
A
#
# COMPACT_ATOMS: atom_id res chain seq x y z
N GLY A 1 9.06 2.16 25.60
CA GLY A 1 8.60 2.30 24.21
C GLY A 1 8.83 1.00 23.47
N PHE A 2 8.13 0.74 22.37
CA PHE A 2 8.37 -0.43 21.52
C PHE A 2 9.74 -0.34 20.83
N ASP A 3 10.31 -1.49 20.43
CA ASP A 3 11.54 -1.53 19.64
C ASP A 3 11.35 -0.74 18.33
N PRO A 4 12.33 0.09 17.89
CA PRO A 4 12.15 1.02 16.78
C PRO A 4 12.33 0.31 15.42
N TRP A 5 11.65 -0.81 15.24
CA TRP A 5 11.77 -1.75 14.12
C TRP A 5 11.62 -1.09 12.74
N LEU A 6 10.73 -0.10 12.61
CA LEU A 6 10.57 0.71 11.39
C LEU A 6 11.87 1.43 10.99
N SER A 7 12.56 2.07 11.94
CA SER A 7 13.76 2.85 11.65
C SER A 7 15.04 2.02 11.44
N ARG A 8 14.99 0.73 11.79
CA ARG A 8 16.10 -0.23 11.59
C ARG A 8 15.92 -1.08 10.34
N ALA A 9 14.75 -1.03 9.70
CA ALA A 9 14.51 -1.76 8.46
C ALA A 9 15.52 -1.33 7.39
N GLY A 10 16.03 -2.30 6.62
CA GLY A 10 16.94 -2.02 5.51
C GLY A 10 16.23 -1.25 4.38
N GLN A 11 14.93 -1.50 4.22
CA GLN A 11 14.09 -0.78 3.27
C GLN A 11 12.70 -0.52 3.86
N LEU A 12 12.15 0.65 3.54
CA LEU A 12 10.74 1.00 3.74
C LEU A 12 10.07 1.15 2.37
N LEU A 13 8.99 0.42 2.14
CA LEU A 13 8.11 0.56 0.98
C LEU A 13 6.84 1.27 1.42
N VAL A 14 6.46 2.31 0.69
CA VAL A 14 5.24 3.09 0.95
C VAL A 14 4.17 2.57 0.01
N LEU A 15 3.21 1.82 0.54
CA LEU A 15 2.15 1.19 -0.24
C LEU A 15 0.98 2.15 -0.38
N CYS A 16 0.65 2.48 -1.63
CA CYS A 16 -0.45 3.37 -1.97
C CYS A 16 -1.48 2.69 -2.87
N ALA A 17 -2.70 3.22 -2.85
CA ALA A 17 -3.77 2.90 -3.78
C ALA A 17 -4.23 4.18 -4.48
N GLU A 18 -4.56 4.10 -5.78
CA GLU A 18 -4.99 5.25 -6.59
C GLU A 18 -6.41 4.97 -7.11
N PRO A 19 -7.48 5.28 -6.33
CA PRO A 19 -8.87 4.99 -6.72
C PRO A 19 -9.25 5.60 -8.06
N GLN A 20 -8.69 6.77 -8.38
CA GLN A 20 -9.00 7.48 -9.62
C GLN A 20 -8.62 6.67 -10.87
N ARG A 21 -7.54 5.86 -10.82
CA ARG A 21 -7.19 4.95 -11.92
C ARG A 21 -8.30 3.94 -12.23
N TYR A 22 -8.92 3.41 -11.18
CA TYR A 22 -10.03 2.49 -11.32
C TYR A 22 -11.23 3.22 -11.91
N HIS A 23 -11.59 4.39 -11.36
CA HIS A 23 -12.69 5.19 -11.90
C HIS A 23 -12.48 5.56 -13.37
N ASP A 24 -11.30 6.04 -13.75
CA ASP A 24 -10.97 6.42 -15.12
C ASP A 24 -11.07 5.22 -16.08
N ARG A 25 -10.55 4.05 -15.67
CA ARG A 25 -10.60 2.85 -16.50
C ARG A 25 -12.03 2.34 -16.68
N TYR A 26 -12.83 2.35 -15.62
CA TYR A 26 -14.16 1.77 -15.61
C TYR A 26 -15.27 2.75 -16.00
N SER A 27 -14.93 4.02 -16.23
CA SER A 27 -15.79 5.01 -16.91
C SER A 27 -15.67 4.97 -18.44
N ALA A 28 -14.80 4.13 -19.00
CA ALA A 28 -14.60 4.02 -20.43
C ALA A 28 -15.87 3.50 -21.16
N PRO A 29 -16.12 3.91 -22.42
CA PRO A 29 -17.34 3.53 -23.14
C PRO A 29 -17.53 2.02 -23.35
N ASP A 30 -16.45 1.23 -23.22
CA ASP A 30 -16.47 -0.23 -23.32
C ASP A 30 -16.92 -0.94 -22.03
N LYS A 31 -17.31 -0.20 -20.99
CA LYS A 31 -17.61 -0.73 -19.65
C LYS A 31 -19.05 -0.53 -19.26
N ASP A 32 -19.53 -1.48 -18.46
CA ASP A 32 -20.80 -1.36 -17.76
C ASP A 32 -20.63 -0.34 -16.61
N PRO A 33 -21.43 0.74 -16.56
CA PRO A 33 -21.39 1.71 -15.47
C PRO A 33 -21.58 1.09 -14.07
N ALA A 34 -22.30 -0.04 -13.97
CA ALA A 34 -22.50 -0.75 -12.71
C ALA A 34 -21.18 -1.29 -12.11
N ALA A 35 -20.11 -1.40 -12.91
CA ALA A 35 -18.78 -1.82 -12.42
C ALA A 35 -18.17 -0.83 -11.40
N LEU A 36 -18.64 0.42 -11.36
CA LEU A 36 -18.24 1.42 -10.37
C LEU A 36 -18.98 1.27 -9.02
N GLU A 37 -20.11 0.55 -8.99
CA GLU A 37 -20.96 0.40 -7.80
C GLU A 37 -20.67 -0.88 -7.00
N ALA A 38 -19.85 -1.79 -7.55
CA ALA A 38 -19.70 -3.13 -6.99
C ALA A 38 -18.72 -3.19 -5.80
N VAL A 39 -17.44 -2.96 -6.04
CA VAL A 39 -16.35 -3.23 -5.09
C VAL A 39 -15.25 -2.18 -5.27
N PRO A 40 -14.70 -1.61 -4.19
CA PRO A 40 -13.54 -0.73 -4.26
C PRO A 40 -12.27 -1.56 -4.52
N TRP A 41 -12.07 -1.96 -5.77
CA TRP A 41 -11.01 -2.89 -6.18
C TRP A 41 -9.60 -2.42 -5.84
N TRP A 42 -9.36 -1.11 -5.75
CA TRP A 42 -8.07 -0.58 -5.34
C TRP A 42 -7.63 -1.06 -3.94
N TRP A 43 -8.57 -1.36 -3.03
CA TRP A 43 -8.24 -1.99 -1.73
C TRP A 43 -7.90 -3.47 -1.86
N VAL A 44 -8.57 -4.18 -2.77
CA VAL A 44 -8.28 -5.59 -3.06
C VAL A 44 -6.88 -5.71 -3.66
N ASP A 45 -6.58 -4.87 -4.65
CA ASP A 45 -5.29 -4.82 -5.32
C ASP A 45 -4.16 -4.45 -4.35
N ALA A 46 -4.38 -3.44 -3.49
CA ALA A 46 -3.42 -3.07 -2.46
C ALA A 46 -3.18 -4.19 -1.45
N GLY A 47 -4.23 -4.90 -1.02
CA GLY A 47 -4.12 -6.06 -0.13
C GLY A 47 -3.37 -7.22 -0.76
N ALA A 48 -3.64 -7.51 -2.04
CA ALA A 48 -2.93 -8.53 -2.81
C ALA A 48 -1.43 -8.15 -2.96
N ALA A 49 -1.14 -6.90 -3.29
CA ALA A 49 0.23 -6.39 -3.38
C ALA A 49 0.96 -6.47 -2.03
N LEU A 50 0.29 -6.10 -0.92
CA LEU A 50 0.82 -6.23 0.43
C LEU A 50 1.22 -7.69 0.71
N MET A 51 0.30 -8.62 0.50
CA MET A 51 0.58 -10.04 0.73
C MET A 51 1.70 -10.56 -0.16
N ALA A 52 1.74 -10.19 -1.43
CA ALA A 52 2.81 -10.57 -2.35
C ALA A 52 4.18 -10.07 -1.87
N MET A 53 4.27 -8.81 -1.42
CA MET A 53 5.51 -8.24 -0.88
C MET A 53 5.98 -8.97 0.39
N LEU A 54 5.08 -9.27 1.32
CA LEU A 54 5.41 -9.97 2.56
C LEU A 54 5.89 -11.41 2.29
N LEU A 55 5.21 -12.13 1.39
CA LEU A 55 5.60 -13.49 1.01
C LEU A 55 6.93 -13.50 0.27
N ALA A 56 7.16 -12.57 -0.66
CA ALA A 56 8.42 -12.44 -1.38
C ALA A 56 9.60 -12.14 -0.44
N ALA A 57 9.40 -11.32 0.59
CA ALA A 57 10.43 -11.08 1.58
C ALA A 57 10.79 -12.36 2.34
N VAL A 58 9.79 -13.13 2.79
CA VAL A 58 10.01 -14.41 3.49
C VAL A 58 10.70 -15.43 2.57
N ASP A 59 10.29 -15.53 1.31
CA ASP A 59 10.90 -16.41 0.30
C ASP A 59 12.39 -16.08 0.07
N ALA A 60 12.72 -14.78 0.06
CA ALA A 60 14.10 -14.30 -0.03
C ALA A 60 14.92 -14.45 1.28
N GLY A 61 14.36 -15.04 2.34
CA GLY A 61 15.02 -15.19 3.64
C GLY A 61 15.13 -13.88 4.44
N LEU A 62 14.28 -12.90 4.14
CA LEU A 62 14.20 -11.62 4.85
C LEU A 62 13.05 -11.62 5.86
N ALA A 63 13.13 -10.71 6.83
CA ALA A 63 12.04 -10.34 7.69
C ALA A 63 11.25 -9.17 7.08
N ALA A 64 9.93 -9.16 7.28
CA ALA A 64 9.08 -8.05 6.88
C ALA A 64 7.97 -7.80 7.89
N GLY A 65 7.47 -6.57 7.93
CA GLY A 65 6.32 -6.19 8.74
C GLY A 65 5.58 -5.00 8.15
N PHE A 66 4.28 -4.94 8.43
CA PHE A 66 3.39 -3.89 7.95
C PHE A 66 3.03 -2.92 9.08
N HIS A 67 3.12 -1.63 8.81
CA HIS A 67 2.66 -0.55 9.68
C HIS A 67 1.55 0.23 8.98
N GLY A 68 0.33 0.12 9.52
CA GLY A 68 -0.85 0.80 8.98
C GLY A 68 -1.26 2.04 9.76
N GLY A 69 -2.06 2.90 9.10
CA GLY A 69 -3.13 3.71 9.69
C GLY A 69 -2.78 4.90 10.59
N HIS A 70 -1.57 5.00 11.13
CA HIS A 70 -1.22 6.12 12.01
C HIS A 70 -0.49 7.22 11.23
N ARG A 71 -1.03 8.45 11.25
CA ARG A 71 -0.42 9.64 10.63
C ARG A 71 -0.24 9.56 9.11
N ALA A 72 -1.11 8.83 8.42
CA ALA A 72 -1.03 8.64 6.97
C ALA A 72 -0.99 9.98 6.19
N GLU A 73 -1.80 10.95 6.59
CA GLU A 73 -1.82 12.30 6.03
C GLU A 73 -0.45 13.00 6.17
N ALA A 74 0.11 13.06 7.38
CA ALA A 74 1.41 13.68 7.62
C ALA A 74 2.56 12.97 6.89
N VAL A 75 2.48 11.65 6.70
CA VAL A 75 3.43 10.89 5.87
C VAL A 75 3.25 11.27 4.40
N GLY A 76 2.02 11.34 3.92
CA GLY A 76 1.68 11.77 2.56
C GLY A 76 2.24 13.15 2.24
N ASP A 77 1.96 14.13 3.09
CA ASP A 77 2.49 15.49 2.96
C ASP A 77 4.02 15.51 2.93
N ARG A 78 4.65 14.77 3.85
CA ARG A 78 6.12 14.74 3.96
C ARG A 78 6.79 14.13 2.74
N LEU A 79 6.13 13.16 2.11
CA LEU A 79 6.62 12.43 0.93
C LEU A 79 6.13 13.04 -0.39
N GLY A 80 5.25 14.05 -0.35
CA GLY A 80 4.66 14.64 -1.55
C GLY A 80 3.70 13.70 -2.30
N ILE A 81 3.01 12.82 -1.57
CA ILE A 81 2.00 11.93 -2.15
C ILE A 81 0.77 12.78 -2.56
N PRO A 82 0.25 12.63 -3.78
CA PRO A 82 -0.95 13.35 -4.22
C PRO A 82 -2.16 13.10 -3.30
N ALA A 83 -3.03 14.09 -3.15
CA ALA A 83 -4.16 14.03 -2.21
C ALA A 83 -5.23 12.98 -2.58
N ASP A 84 -5.32 12.60 -3.85
CA ASP A 84 -6.19 11.56 -4.38
C ASP A 84 -5.58 10.16 -4.33
N VAL A 85 -4.31 10.04 -3.89
CA VAL A 85 -3.63 8.77 -3.65
C VAL A 85 -3.77 8.40 -2.18
N LEU A 86 -4.35 7.23 -1.93
CA LEU A 86 -4.58 6.70 -0.59
C LEU A 86 -3.33 5.97 -0.09
N LEU A 87 -2.76 6.42 1.02
CA LEU A 87 -1.69 5.70 1.70
C LEU A 87 -2.28 4.51 2.49
N VAL A 88 -1.98 3.29 2.04
CA VAL A 88 -2.42 2.03 2.67
C VAL A 88 -1.58 1.75 3.92
N GLY A 89 -0.27 1.93 3.82
CA GLY A 89 0.67 1.79 4.93
C GLY A 89 2.12 1.66 4.48
N ILE A 90 3.00 1.33 5.41
CA ILE A 90 4.44 1.17 5.19
C ILE A 90 4.82 -0.29 5.42
N VAL A 91 5.51 -0.89 4.46
CA VAL A 91 6.11 -2.22 4.60
C VAL A 91 7.59 -2.06 4.90
N ALA A 92 8.02 -2.49 6.07
CA ALA A 92 9.43 -2.55 6.44
C ALA A 92 10.00 -3.92 6.08
N ILE A 93 11.17 -3.94 5.46
CA ILE A 93 11.88 -5.15 5.01
C ILE A 93 13.34 -5.06 5.45
N GLY A 94 13.91 -6.17 5.92
CA GLY A 94 15.32 -6.26 6.29
C GLY A 94 15.74 -7.65 6.75
N HIS A 95 16.99 -7.81 7.17
CA HIS A 95 17.43 -9.04 7.81
C HIS A 95 16.90 -9.11 9.24
N ALA A 96 16.52 -10.31 9.70
CA ALA A 96 16.19 -10.54 11.10
C ALA A 96 17.41 -10.22 11.98
N ALA A 97 17.16 -9.58 13.14
CA ALA A 97 18.17 -9.20 14.12
C ALA A 97 18.50 -10.34 15.09
#